data_AF-A0A9Q1LNC1-F1
#
_entry.id   AF-A0A9Q1LNC1-F1
#
_cell.length_a   1.000
_cell.length_b   1.000
_cell.length_c   1.000
_cell.angle_alpha   90.00
_cell.angle_beta   90.00
_cell.angle_gamma   90.00
#
_symmetry.space_group_name_H-M   'P 1'
#
loop_
_entity.id
_entity.type
_entity.pdbx_description
1 polymer ?
#
loop_
_entity_poly.entity_id
_entity_poly.type
_entity_poly.pdbx_seq_one_letter_code
_entity_poly.pdbx_strand_id
1 'polypeptide(L)'
;MSLSSSKTSLFLFYQFRKYKFKCSLPVDPPLKAILFDIDGTLCDSDPIHYYAFREMLQEIGSNGGAPISEELFIKNISGMHNDELCRVLFPDWDFKKTIKFMDDKEDMFRRIASEQLKPLNGLEEVCKWIENHGLKQAAVTNAELIISMLGLFRFL
;
A
#
# COMPACT_ATOMS: atom_id res chain seq x y z
N MET A 1 -14.78 -17.09 -23.00
CA MET A 1 -13.88 -18.00 -22.25
C MET A 1 -12.53 -17.33 -22.16
N SER A 2 -12.18 -16.95 -20.94
CA SER A 2 -11.06 -16.09 -20.55
C SER A 2 -9.72 -16.82 -20.56
N LEU A 3 -8.68 -16.14 -21.04
CA LEU A 3 -7.29 -16.54 -20.83
C LEU A 3 -6.73 -15.92 -19.53
N SER A 4 -6.10 -16.78 -18.74
CA SER A 4 -4.82 -16.58 -18.03
C SER A 4 -4.69 -15.43 -17.02
N SER A 5 -4.91 -15.75 -15.74
CA SER A 5 -4.22 -15.11 -14.61
C SER A 5 -3.83 -16.18 -13.59
N SER A 6 -2.63 -16.78 -13.75
CA SER A 6 -2.20 -17.94 -12.92
C SER A 6 -0.70 -17.95 -12.56
N LYS A 7 0.09 -16.95 -12.95
CA LYS A 7 1.56 -17.07 -12.82
C LYS A 7 2.19 -16.34 -11.63
N THR A 8 1.53 -15.34 -11.03
CA THR A 8 2.19 -14.53 -10.00
C THR A 8 2.01 -15.09 -8.58
N SER A 9 0.85 -15.67 -8.27
CA SER A 9 0.56 -16.21 -6.92
C SER A 9 1.32 -17.52 -6.61
N LEU A 10 1.73 -18.28 -7.63
CA LEU A 10 2.54 -19.49 -7.44
C LEU A 10 3.99 -19.20 -7.00
N PHE A 11 4.51 -17.98 -7.23
CA PHE A 11 5.93 -17.69 -7.05
C PHE A 11 6.32 -17.58 -5.56
N LEU A 12 5.42 -17.06 -4.72
CA LEU A 12 5.59 -17.00 -3.27
C LEU A 12 5.56 -18.40 -2.63
N PHE A 13 4.67 -19.28 -3.09
CA PHE A 13 4.56 -20.64 -2.54
C PHE A 13 5.71 -21.57 -2.99
N TYR A 14 6.29 -21.37 -4.18
CA TYR A 14 7.34 -22.23 -4.72
C TYR A 14 8.75 -21.92 -4.17
N GLN A 15 9.06 -20.66 -3.85
CA GLN A 15 10.37 -20.25 -3.34
C GLN A 15 10.68 -20.85 -1.95
N PHE A 16 9.68 -21.01 -1.07
CA PHE A 16 9.89 -21.63 0.25
C PHE A 16 10.28 -23.12 0.17
N ARG A 17 9.94 -23.82 -0.92
CA ARG A 17 10.27 -25.26 -1.05
C ARG A 17 11.69 -25.56 -1.54
N LYS A 18 12.40 -24.58 -2.12
CA LYS A 18 13.67 -24.86 -2.82
C LYS A 18 14.91 -24.73 -1.91
N TYR A 19 14.82 -24.05 -0.77
CA TYR A 19 15.94 -23.90 0.16
C TYR A 19 15.75 -24.75 1.41
N LYS A 20 16.46 -25.88 1.49
CA LYS A 20 16.61 -26.63 2.75
C LYS A 20 17.54 -25.85 3.68
N PHE A 21 16.99 -24.91 4.44
CA PHE A 21 17.65 -24.43 5.66
C PHE A 21 17.56 -25.55 6.70
N LYS A 22 18.71 -26.11 7.08
CA LYS A 22 18.79 -27.06 8.20
C LYS A 22 18.77 -26.24 9.49
N CYS A 23 17.58 -25.76 9.87
CA CYS A 23 17.37 -25.07 11.14
C CYS A 23 16.86 -26.11 12.16
N SER A 24 17.55 -26.28 13.28
CA SER A 24 17.18 -27.22 14.35
C SER A 24 16.09 -26.65 15.27
N LEU A 25 15.11 -25.94 14.71
CA LEU A 25 13.91 -25.54 15.43
C LEU A 25 12.87 -26.66 15.29
N PRO A 26 12.13 -26.98 16.37
CA PRO A 26 11.11 -28.02 16.31
C PRO A 26 10.02 -27.62 15.29
N VAL A 27 9.49 -28.65 14.62
CA VAL A 27 8.33 -28.70 13.70
C VAL A 27 7.57 -27.37 13.58
N ASP A 28 7.49 -26.86 12.35
CA ASP A 28 6.78 -25.63 11.93
C ASP A 28 5.72 -25.19 12.95
N PRO A 29 5.95 -24.10 13.71
CA PRO A 29 4.96 -23.64 14.68
C PRO A 29 3.66 -23.34 13.93
N PRO A 30 2.50 -23.80 14.43
CA PRO A 30 1.24 -23.60 13.73
C PRO A 30 0.98 -22.11 13.54
N LEU A 31 0.55 -21.71 12.33
CA LEU A 31 0.22 -20.33 12.00
C LEU A 31 -0.67 -19.73 13.10
N LYS A 32 -0.27 -18.57 13.64
CA LYS A 32 -0.95 -17.91 14.76
C LYS A 32 -1.64 -16.61 14.37
N ALA A 33 -1.11 -15.91 13.38
CA ALA A 33 -1.59 -14.60 13.01
C ALA A 33 -1.30 -14.28 11.53
N ILE A 34 -2.09 -13.37 10.97
CA ILE A 34 -1.86 -12.75 9.67
C ILE A 34 -1.74 -11.24 9.89
N LEU A 35 -0.69 -10.64 9.34
CA LEU A 35 -0.45 -9.20 9.39
C LEU A 35 -0.71 -8.63 8.01
N PHE A 36 -1.57 -7.63 7.94
CA PHE A 36 -1.94 -6.97 6.69
C PHE A 36 -1.24 -5.62 6.59
N ASP A 37 -0.62 -5.34 5.45
CA ASP A 37 -0.42 -3.95 5.06
C ASP A 37 -1.79 -3.31 4.77
N ILE A 38 -1.88 -1.98 4.74
CA ILE A 38 -3.13 -1.27 4.46
C ILE A 38 -3.19 -0.86 2.99
N ASP A 39 -2.23 -0.06 2.57
CA ASP A 39 -2.23 0.54 1.23
C ASP A 39 -2.02 -0.54 0.18
N GLY A 40 -2.92 -0.57 -0.82
CA GLY A 40 -2.92 -1.60 -1.86
C GLY A 40 -3.25 -3.03 -1.38
N THR A 41 -3.55 -3.23 -0.08
CA THR A 41 -3.84 -4.55 0.51
C THR A 41 -5.23 -4.62 1.12
N LEU A 42 -5.55 -3.76 2.10
CA LEU A 42 -6.90 -3.69 2.68
C LEU A 42 -7.83 -2.77 1.87
N CYS A 43 -7.26 -1.82 1.14
CA CYS A 43 -7.99 -0.91 0.27
C CYS A 43 -7.20 -0.55 -0.99
N ASP A 44 -7.93 -0.16 -2.04
CA ASP A 44 -7.33 0.39 -3.25
C ASP A 44 -7.13 1.90 -3.09
N SER A 45 -5.98 2.29 -2.53
CA SER A 45 -5.61 3.71 -2.27
C SER A 45 -4.78 4.33 -3.41
N ASP A 46 -4.21 3.52 -4.31
CA ASP A 46 -3.34 3.96 -5.41
C ASP A 46 -3.99 5.00 -6.34
N PRO A 47 -5.26 4.85 -6.77
CA PRO A 47 -5.91 5.87 -7.61
C PRO A 47 -5.99 7.24 -6.94
N ILE A 48 -6.16 7.26 -5.61
CA ILE A 48 -6.26 8.49 -4.83
C ILE A 48 -4.87 9.11 -4.64
N HIS A 49 -3.85 8.29 -4.37
CA HIS A 49 -2.46 8.75 -4.34
C HIS A 49 -2.03 9.33 -5.68
N TYR A 50 -2.33 8.65 -6.79
CA TYR A 50 -2.04 9.14 -8.14
C TYR A 50 -2.69 10.50 -8.38
N TYR A 51 -3.97 10.64 -8.06
CA TYR A 51 -4.68 11.91 -8.20
C TYR A 51 -3.99 13.02 -7.38
N ALA A 52 -3.73 12.77 -6.10
CA ALA A 52 -3.11 13.77 -5.22
C ALA A 52 -1.73 14.21 -5.72
N PHE A 53 -0.88 13.26 -6.13
CA PHE A 53 0.43 13.60 -6.72
C PHE A 53 0.28 14.35 -8.04
N ARG A 54 -0.64 13.93 -8.91
CA ARG A 54 -0.85 14.57 -10.22
C ARG A 54 -1.22 16.04 -10.09
N GLU A 55 -2.21 16.35 -9.26
CA GLU A 55 -2.65 17.74 -9.04
C GLU A 55 -1.53 18.56 -8.40
N MET A 56 -0.93 18.07 -7.32
CA MET A 56 0.07 18.84 -6.58
C MET A 56 1.39 19.04 -7.34
N LEU A 57 1.86 18.04 -8.09
CA LEU A 57 3.03 18.19 -8.94
C LEU A 57 2.76 19.19 -10.07
N GLN A 58 1.54 19.23 -10.59
CA GLN A 58 1.14 20.20 -11.59
C GLN A 58 1.08 21.63 -11.03
N GLU A 59 0.54 21.82 -9.82
CA GLU A 59 0.44 23.14 -9.16
C GLU A 59 1.81 23.82 -8.96
N ILE A 60 2.85 23.03 -8.67
CA ILE A 60 4.21 23.55 -8.49
C ILE A 60 4.98 23.69 -9.82
N GLY A 61 4.33 23.41 -10.95
CA GLY A 61 4.94 23.50 -12.28
C GLY A 61 5.91 22.37 -12.60
N SER A 62 5.85 21.24 -11.89
CA SER A 62 6.66 20.06 -12.22
C SER A 62 6.31 19.57 -13.63
N ASN A 63 7.27 18.90 -14.29
CA ASN A 63 7.10 18.42 -15.67
C ASN A 63 6.66 19.54 -16.65
N GLY A 64 7.14 20.77 -16.43
CA GLY A 64 6.75 21.94 -17.24
C GLY A 64 5.28 22.34 -17.10
N GLY A 65 4.63 21.99 -15.98
CA GLY A 65 3.21 22.23 -15.73
C GLY A 65 2.27 21.21 -16.37
N ALA A 66 2.81 20.15 -16.98
CA ALA A 66 2.01 19.05 -17.50
C ALA A 66 1.75 18.00 -16.40
N PRO A 67 0.53 17.44 -16.32
CA PRO A 67 0.22 16.41 -15.34
C PRO A 67 1.06 15.15 -15.61
N ILE A 68 1.46 14.47 -14.54
CA ILE A 68 2.14 13.17 -14.66
C ILE A 68 1.16 12.10 -15.18
N SER A 69 1.69 11.12 -15.92
CA SER A 69 0.92 9.95 -16.33
C SER A 69 0.84 8.92 -15.21
N GLU A 70 -0.19 8.07 -15.27
CA GLU A 70 -0.33 6.93 -14.37
C GLU A 70 0.83 5.94 -14.50
N GLU A 71 1.36 5.74 -15.71
CA GLU A 71 2.55 4.90 -15.95
C GLU A 71 3.79 5.44 -15.23
N LEU A 72 3.99 6.76 -15.22
CA LEU A 72 5.07 7.39 -14.47
C LEU A 72 4.87 7.22 -12.97
N PHE A 73 3.63 7.41 -12.49
CA PHE A 73 3.29 7.21 -11.09
C PHE A 73 3.60 5.77 -10.63
N ILE A 74 3.12 4.76 -11.36
CA ILE A 74 3.35 3.35 -11.03
C ILE A 74 4.85 3.03 -11.01
N LYS A 75 5.60 3.55 -11.98
CA LYS A 75 7.02 3.20 -12.16
C LYS A 75 7.94 3.89 -11.15
N ASN A 76 7.63 5.13 -10.77
CA ASN A 76 8.57 6.03 -10.10
C ASN A 76 8.04 6.64 -8.80
N ILE A 77 6.81 6.33 -8.38
CA ILE A 77 6.20 6.92 -7.18
C ILE A 77 5.53 5.85 -6.31
N SER A 78 4.68 5.00 -6.89
CA SER A 78 3.96 3.96 -6.14
C SER A 78 4.93 3.01 -5.44
N GLY A 79 4.66 2.72 -4.16
CA GLY A 79 5.46 1.82 -3.32
C GLY A 79 6.84 2.31 -2.91
N MET A 80 7.25 3.53 -3.30
CA MET A 80 8.55 4.08 -2.88
C MET A 80 8.53 4.57 -1.43
N HIS A 81 9.65 4.39 -0.73
CA HIS A 81 9.82 5.00 0.59
C HIS A 81 9.87 6.52 0.49
N ASN A 82 9.27 7.20 1.47
CA ASN A 82 9.10 8.66 1.46
C ASN A 82 10.42 9.42 1.29
N ASP A 83 11.49 8.97 1.94
CA ASP A 83 12.81 9.60 1.86
C ASP A 83 13.44 9.48 0.47
N GLU A 84 13.28 8.33 -0.19
CA GLU A 84 13.72 8.12 -1.57
C GLU A 84 12.86 8.91 -2.56
N LEU A 85 11.54 8.88 -2.37
CA LEU A 85 10.58 9.61 -3.21
C LEU A 85 10.85 11.11 -3.19
N CYS A 86 11.14 11.66 -2.01
CA CYS A 86 11.52 13.06 -1.83
C CYS A 86 12.75 13.44 -2.65
N ARG A 87 13.77 12.57 -2.71
CA ARG A 87 15.00 12.81 -3.48
C ARG A 87 14.76 12.71 -4.98
N VAL A 88 13.89 11.80 -5.42
CA VAL A 88 13.56 11.61 -6.84
C VAL A 88 12.72 12.76 -7.38
N LEU A 89 11.69 13.17 -6.64
CA LEU A 89 10.79 14.24 -7.08
C LEU A 89 11.42 15.62 -6.92
N PHE A 90 12.22 15.83 -5.87
CA PHE A 90 12.69 17.16 -5.47
C PHE A 90 14.19 17.19 -5.12
N PRO A 91 15.09 16.84 -6.07
CA PRO A 91 16.52 16.78 -5.80
C PRO A 91 17.13 18.11 -5.35
N ASP A 92 16.55 19.23 -5.80
CA ASP A 92 17.05 20.58 -5.53
C ASP A 92 16.31 21.29 -4.37
N TRP A 93 15.33 20.64 -3.74
CA TRP A 93 14.58 21.25 -2.65
C TRP A 93 15.24 21.00 -1.31
N ASP A 94 15.14 21.99 -0.42
CA ASP A 94 15.48 21.78 0.97
C ASP A 94 14.47 20.85 1.66
N PHE A 95 14.92 20.23 2.76
CA PHE A 95 14.11 19.28 3.53
C PHE A 95 12.78 19.87 4.01
N LYS A 96 12.76 21.15 4.42
CA LYS A 96 11.56 21.78 4.99
C LYS A 96 10.48 21.96 3.92
N LYS A 97 10.88 22.38 2.72
CA LYS A 97 9.98 22.54 1.58
C LYS A 97 9.40 21.19 1.15
N THR A 98 10.23 20.16 1.11
CA THR A 98 9.81 18.81 0.72
C THR A 98 8.84 18.18 1.72
N ILE A 99 9.12 18.29 3.03
CA ILE A 99 8.19 17.82 4.07
C ILE A 99 6.85 18.54 3.95
N LYS A 100 6.85 19.87 3.79
CA LYS A 100 5.61 20.62 3.62
C LYS A 100 4.79 20.12 2.42
N PHE A 101 5.43 19.85 1.28
CA PHE A 101 4.72 19.30 0.12
C PHE A 101 4.11 17.92 0.41
N MET A 102 4.86 17.05 1.09
CA MET A 102 4.36 15.72 1.44
C MET A 102 3.17 15.80 2.40
N ASP A 103 3.20 16.70 3.37
CA ASP A 103 2.11 16.97 4.31
C ASP A 103 0.87 17.51 3.58
N ASP A 104 1.04 18.54 2.73
CA ASP A 104 -0.06 19.12 1.96
C ASP A 104 -0.69 18.07 1.00
N LYS A 105 0.12 17.15 0.46
CA LYS A 105 -0.33 16.01 -0.35
C LYS A 105 -1.10 14.99 0.47
N GLU A 106 -0.65 14.68 1.67
CA GLU A 106 -1.38 13.82 2.60
C GLU A 106 -2.71 14.46 3.03
N ASP A 107 -2.76 15.78 3.24
CA ASP A 107 -3.99 16.53 3.51
C ASP A 107 -5.00 16.37 2.36
N MET A 108 -4.55 16.51 1.11
CA MET A 108 -5.37 16.32 -0.07
C MET A 108 -5.86 14.87 -0.17
N PHE A 109 -4.95 13.90 -0.03
CA PHE A 109 -5.29 12.47 -0.02
C PHE A 109 -6.39 12.18 1.01
N ARG A 110 -6.26 12.66 2.26
CA ARG A 110 -7.25 12.42 3.32
C ARG A 110 -8.64 12.95 2.99
N ARG A 111 -8.73 14.14 2.36
CA ARG A 111 -10.02 14.72 1.96
C ARG A 111 -10.73 13.84 0.93
N ILE A 112 -9.99 13.33 -0.04
CA ILE A 112 -10.56 12.50 -1.11
C ILE A 112 -10.86 11.08 -0.60
N ALA A 113 -9.95 10.52 0.20
CA ALA A 113 -10.08 9.19 0.78
C ALA A 113 -11.34 9.07 1.65
N SER A 114 -11.69 10.10 2.42
CA SER A 114 -12.91 10.06 3.24
C SER A 114 -14.21 9.89 2.45
N GLU A 115 -14.20 10.21 1.16
CA GLU A 115 -15.39 10.11 0.29
C GLU A 115 -15.34 8.90 -0.64
N GLN A 116 -14.14 8.48 -1.06
CA GLN A 116 -13.96 7.54 -2.17
C GLN A 116 -13.30 6.22 -1.80
N LEU A 117 -12.57 6.16 -0.68
CA LEU A 117 -11.81 4.97 -0.31
C LEU A 117 -12.75 3.81 0.02
N LYS A 118 -12.48 2.64 -0.55
CA LYS A 118 -13.27 1.43 -0.35
C LYS A 118 -12.38 0.27 0.07
N PRO A 119 -12.87 -0.62 0.94
CA PRO A 119 -12.20 -1.88 1.21
C PRO A 119 -12.02 -2.68 -0.09
N LEU A 120 -10.95 -3.47 -0.16
CA LEU A 120 -10.72 -4.35 -1.30
C LEU A 120 -11.82 -5.41 -1.40
N ASN A 121 -12.29 -5.69 -2.62
CA ASN A 121 -13.26 -6.75 -2.86
C ASN A 121 -12.70 -8.09 -2.35
N GLY A 122 -13.50 -8.85 -1.59
CA GLY A 122 -13.08 -10.13 -1.02
C GLY A 122 -12.47 -10.03 0.39
N LEU A 123 -12.26 -8.82 0.93
CA LEU A 123 -11.63 -8.64 2.24
C LEU A 123 -12.45 -9.30 3.36
N GLU A 124 -13.77 -9.16 3.33
CA GLU A 124 -14.65 -9.73 4.35
C GLU A 124 -14.63 -11.27 4.34
N GLU A 125 -14.53 -11.88 3.16
CA GLU A 125 -14.40 -13.33 3.00
C GLU A 125 -13.08 -13.83 3.60
N VAL A 126 -11.98 -13.08 3.39
CA VAL A 126 -10.68 -13.38 4.00
C VAL A 126 -10.78 -13.26 5.53
N CYS A 127 -11.37 -12.18 6.05
CA CYS A 127 -11.55 -11.99 7.50
C CYS A 127 -12.32 -13.15 8.13
N LYS A 128 -13.43 -13.57 7.53
CA LYS A 128 -14.21 -14.73 7.99
C LYS A 128 -13.40 -16.02 7.98
N TRP A 129 -12.59 -16.23 6.94
CA TRP A 129 -11.72 -17.40 6.88
C TRP A 129 -10.71 -17.40 8.04
N ILE A 130 -10.09 -16.27 8.35
CA ILE A 130 -9.14 -16.11 9.47
C ILE A 130 -9.81 -16.43 10.81
N GLU A 131 -10.98 -15.84 11.05
CA GLU A 131 -11.77 -16.05 12.27
C GLU A 131 -12.13 -17.54 12.44
N ASN A 132 -12.61 -18.20 11.38
CA ASN A 132 -12.98 -19.62 11.39
C ASN A 132 -11.79 -20.56 11.69
N HIS A 133 -10.55 -20.12 11.45
CA HIS A 133 -9.34 -20.89 11.73
C HIS A 133 -8.70 -20.52 13.08
N GLY A 134 -9.33 -19.65 13.88
CA GLY A 134 -8.80 -19.21 15.17
C GLY A 134 -7.49 -18.43 15.06
N LEU A 135 -7.24 -17.80 13.91
CA LEU A 135 -6.05 -17.00 13.66
C LEU A 135 -6.28 -15.56 14.15
N LYS A 136 -5.22 -14.92 14.64
CA LYS A 136 -5.24 -13.48 14.93
C LYS A 136 -5.02 -12.67 13.65
N GLN A 137 -5.47 -11.42 13.62
CA GLN A 137 -5.16 -10.49 12.55
C GLN A 137 -4.83 -9.10 13.11
N ALA A 138 -3.96 -8.38 12.42
CA ALA A 138 -3.67 -6.97 12.70
C ALA A 138 -3.24 -6.27 11.41
N ALA A 139 -3.48 -4.96 11.34
CA ALA A 139 -2.90 -4.12 10.31
C ALA A 139 -1.52 -3.62 10.76
N VAL A 140 -0.58 -3.57 9.83
CA VAL A 140 0.75 -3.01 10.01
C VAL A 140 0.85 -1.86 9.01
N THR A 141 0.85 -0.64 9.52
CA THR A 141 0.79 0.55 8.65
C THR A 141 1.62 1.69 9.23
N ASN A 142 2.03 2.58 8.34
CA ASN A 142 2.51 3.91 8.70
C ASN A 142 1.37 4.96 8.72
N ALA A 143 0.12 4.56 8.45
CA ALA A 143 -1.04 5.42 8.28
C ALA A 143 -2.24 4.96 9.15
N GLU A 144 -2.14 5.14 10.46
CA GLU A 144 -3.19 4.77 11.44
C GLU A 144 -4.61 5.30 11.10
N LEU A 145 -4.68 6.43 10.40
CA LEU A 145 -5.93 7.11 10.04
C LEU A 145 -6.80 6.32 9.05
N ILE A 146 -6.20 5.50 8.18
CA ILE A 146 -6.92 4.75 7.14
C ILE A 146 -7.80 3.66 7.77
N ILE A 147 -7.35 3.02 8.85
CA ILE A 147 -8.11 1.99 9.57
C ILE A 147 -9.46 2.55 10.06
N SER A 148 -9.44 3.77 10.61
CA SER A 148 -10.64 4.42 11.13
C SER A 148 -11.60 4.84 10.00
N MET A 149 -11.08 5.34 8.88
CA MET A 149 -11.89 5.77 7.73
C MET A 149 -12.68 4.60 7.09
N LEU A 150 -12.10 3.41 7.07
CA LEU A 150 -12.72 2.22 6.49
C LEU A 150 -13.57 1.43 7.49
N GLY A 151 -13.68 1.87 8.74
CA GLY A 151 -14.37 1.13 9.80
C GLY A 151 -13.71 -0.21 10.13
N LEU A 152 -12.42 -0.37 9.84
CA LEU A 152 -11.65 -1.61 9.97
C LEU A 152 -11.06 -1.79 11.38
N PHE A 153 -11.81 -1.41 12.42
CA PHE A 153 -11.35 -1.44 13.81
C PHE A 153 -10.95 -2.83 14.31
N ARG A 154 -11.37 -3.91 13.65
CA ARG A 154 -10.97 -5.29 13.96
C ARG A 154 -9.49 -5.60 13.70
N PHE A 155 -8.76 -4.65 13.11
CA PHE A 155 -7.33 -4.76 12.82
C PHE A 155 -6.44 -3.95 13.77
N LEU A 156 -7.04 -3.25 14.77
CA LEU A 156 -6.37 -2.61 15.90
C LEU A 156 -6.22 -3.58 17.07
#